data_AF-A0A381UQK2-F1
#
_entry.id   AF-A0A381UQK2-F1
#
_cell.length_a   1.000
_cell.length_b   1.000
_cell.length_c   1.000
_cell.angle_alpha   90.00
_cell.angle_beta   90.00
_cell.angle_gamma   90.00
#
_symmetry.space_group_name_H-M   'P 1'
#
loop_
_entity.id
_entity.type
_entity.pdbx_description
1 polymer ?
#
loop_
_entity_poly.entity_id
_entity_poly.type
_entity_poly.pdbx_seq_one_letter_code
_entity_poly.pdbx_strand_id
1 'polypeptide(L)' 'MSTGLESWTPVKEVAALSPFSGSEVLLTIIAVVLWIVFHIWQLKSENNAYDEQVSKQQ' A
#
# COMPACT_ATOMS: atom_id res chain seq x y z
N MET A 1 -23.65 -16.62 14.48
CA MET A 1 -23.88 -16.01 13.16
C MET A 1 -23.43 -17.01 12.11
N SER A 2 -24.37 -17.55 11.33
CA SER A 2 -24.01 -18.25 10.09
C SER A 2 -23.66 -17.16 9.08
N THR A 3 -22.56 -17.32 8.34
CA THR A 3 -22.15 -16.39 7.28
C THR A 3 -23.14 -16.39 6.10
N GLY A 4 -24.18 -17.23 6.13
CA GLY A 4 -25.14 -17.40 5.05
C GLY A 4 -24.58 -18.20 3.86
N LEU A 5 -23.37 -18.74 3.99
CA LEU A 5 -22.65 -19.46 2.93
C LEU A 5 -22.67 -20.96 3.24
N GLU A 6 -23.25 -21.77 2.36
CA GLU A 6 -23.23 -23.23 2.47
C GLU A 6 -21.89 -23.81 1.97
N SER A 7 -21.57 -25.05 2.36
CA SER A 7 -20.23 -25.67 2.31
C SER A 7 -19.58 -25.80 0.93
N TRP A 8 -20.28 -25.37 -0.13
CA TRP A 8 -19.81 -25.33 -1.52
C TRP A 8 -20.27 -24.06 -2.25
N THR A 9 -20.29 -22.91 -1.56
CA THR A 9 -20.67 -21.64 -2.23
C THR A 9 -19.70 -21.37 -3.39
N PRO A 10 -20.20 -21.08 -4.61
CA PRO A 10 -19.35 -20.85 -5.77
C PRO A 10 -18.30 -19.78 -5.49
N VAL A 11 -17.03 -20.08 -5.81
CA VAL A 11 -15.88 -19.18 -5.57
C VAL A 11 -16.13 -17.77 -6.12
N LYS A 12 -16.90 -17.65 -7.20
CA LYS A 12 -17.29 -16.38 -7.81
C LYS A 12 -18.14 -15.50 -6.89
N GLU A 13 -19.06 -16.09 -6.14
CA GLU A 13 -19.93 -15.36 -5.20
C GLU A 13 -19.13 -14.88 -3.99
N VAL A 14 -18.16 -15.68 -3.55
CA VAL A 14 -17.22 -15.29 -2.49
C VAL A 14 -16.25 -14.20 -2.97
N ALA A 15 -15.78 -14.28 -4.22
CA ALA A 15 -14.90 -13.26 -4.81
C ALA A 15 -15.61 -11.90 -4.97
N ALA A 16 -16.92 -11.90 -5.24
CA ALA A 16 -17.73 -10.68 -5.30
C ALA A 16 -17.86 -9.96 -3.95
N LEU A 17 -17.63 -10.66 -2.82
CA LEU A 17 -17.56 -10.05 -1.49
C LEU A 17 -16.24 -9.33 -1.23
N SER A 18 -15.21 -9.55 -2.07
CA SER A 18 -13.95 -8.85 -1.94
C SER A 18 -14.18 -7.37 -2.22
N PRO A 19 -13.85 -6.48 -1.27
CA PRO A 19 -13.98 -5.05 -1.52
C PRO A 19 -13.10 -4.66 -2.70
N PHE A 20 -13.59 -3.69 -3.49
CA PHE A 20 -12.87 -3.13 -4.64
C PHE A 20 -12.64 -4.11 -5.80
N SER A 21 -13.44 -5.17 -5.92
CA SER A 21 -13.34 -6.11 -7.04
C SER A 21 -13.46 -5.41 -8.40
N GLY A 22 -12.53 -5.72 -9.31
CA GLY A 22 -12.41 -5.07 -10.63
C GLY A 22 -11.56 -3.79 -10.63
N SER A 23 -11.10 -3.30 -9.47
CA SER A 23 -10.23 -2.13 -9.34
C SER A 23 -8.87 -2.43 -8.70
N GLU A 24 -8.55 -3.71 -8.49
CA GLU A 24 -7.33 -4.18 -7.81
C GLU A 24 -6.07 -3.64 -8.51
N VAL A 25 -6.03 -3.69 -9.84
CA VAL A 25 -4.89 -3.19 -10.63
C VAL A 25 -4.73 -1.68 -10.48
N LEU A 26 -5.83 -0.93 -10.52
CA LEU A 26 -5.80 0.52 -10.35
C LEU A 26 -5.32 0.91 -8.95
N LEU A 27 -5.87 0.27 -7.92
CA LEU A 27 -5.47 0.50 -6.53
C LEU A 27 -4.02 0.08 -6.29
N THR A 28 -3.55 -1.00 -6.93
CA THR A 28 -2.14 -1.41 -6.88
C THR A 28 -1.24 -0.33 -7.47
N ILE A 29 -1.60 0.24 -8.63
CA ILE A 29 -0.82 1.33 -9.25
C ILE A 29 -0.78 2.55 -8.31
N ILE A 30 -1.92 2.94 -7.74
CA ILE A 30 -2.00 4.06 -6.79
C ILE A 30 -1.10 3.80 -5.57
N ALA A 31 -1.19 2.61 -4.99
CA ALA A 31 -0.36 2.23 -3.84
C ALA A 31 1.14 2.29 -4.17
N VAL A 32 1.54 1.78 -5.34
CA VAL A 32 2.95 1.81 -5.80
C VAL A 32 3.42 3.25 -6.02
N VAL A 33 2.60 4.11 -6.63
CA VAL A 33 2.95 5.53 -6.84
C VAL A 33 3.13 6.25 -5.49
N LEU A 34 2.20 6.08 -4.56
CA LEU A 34 2.30 6.67 -3.22
C LEU A 34 3.53 6.17 -2.48
N TRP A 35 3.84 4.87 -2.60
CA TRP A 35 5.01 4.25 -2.00
C TRP A 35 6.32 4.82 -2.56
N ILE A 36 6.44 5.00 -3.88
CA ILE A 36 7.62 5.60 -4.51
C ILE A 36 7.79 7.06 -4.07
N VAL A 37 6.72 7.85 -4.06
CA VAL A 37 6.77 9.25 -3.62
C VAL A 37 7.21 9.35 -2.15
N PHE A 38 6.70 8.46 -1.29
CA PHE A 38 7.10 8.38 0.11
C PHE A 38 8.61 8.12 0.24
N HIS A 39 9.16 7.16 -0.50
CA HIS A 39 10.60 6.86 -0.45
C HIS A 39 11.48 8.01 -0.92
N ILE A 40 11.07 8.71 -1.98
CA ILE A 40 11.78 9.91 -2.45
C ILE A 40 11.82 10.97 -1.35
N TRP A 41 10.70 11.19 -0.66
CA TRP A 41 10.63 12.14 0.45
C TRP A 41 11.49 11.69 1.64
N GLN A 42 11.45 10.40 1.99
CA GLN A 42 12.25 9.83 3.07
C GLN A 42 13.75 10.03 2.81
N LEU A 43 14.24 9.66 1.62
CA LEU A 43 15.65 9.84 1.23
C LEU A 43 16.08 11.31 1.31
N LYS A 44 15.23 12.24 0.85
CA LYS A 44 15.52 13.67 0.95
C LYS A 44 15.61 14.12 2.42
N SER A 45 14.70 13.65 3.27
CA SER A 45 14.70 13.98 4.69
C SER A 45 15.94 13.43 5.40
N GLU A 46 16.34 12.20 5.10
CA GLU A 46 17.51 11.55 5.69
C GLU A 46 18.80 12.25 5.25
N ASN A 47 18.94 12.60 3.97
CA ASN A 47 20.11 13.34 3.48
C ASN A 47 20.25 14.70 4.16
N ASN A 48 19.15 15.45 4.32
CA ASN A 48 19.19 16.73 5.01
C ASN A 48 19.64 16.59 6.47
N ALA A 49 19.15 15.56 7.17
CA ALA A 49 19.54 15.28 8.55
C ALA A 49 21.01 14.83 8.65
N TYR A 50 21.52 14.11 7.65
CA TYR A 50 22.91 13.71 7.57
C TYR A 50 23.83 14.92 7.36
N ASP A 51 23.52 15.79 6.40
CA ASP A 51 24.29 17.01 6.12
C ASP A 51 24.38 17.92 7.35
N GLU A 52 23.26 18.06 8.09
CA GLU A 52 23.26 18.82 9.35
C GLU A 52 24.22 18.21 10.38
N GLN A 53 24.22 16.89 10.55
CA GLN A 53 25.12 16.20 11.48
C GLN A 53 26.59 16.37 11.07
N VAL A 54 26.90 16.19 9.79
CA VAL A 54 28.26 16.40 9.26
C VAL A 54 28.73 17.82 9.51
N SER A 55 27.87 18.83 9.30
CA SER A 55 28.22 20.24 9.51
C SER A 55 28.53 20.58 10.97
N LYS A 56 27.94 19.86 11.94
CA LYS A 56 28.18 20.07 13.38
C LYS A 56 29.44 19.38 13.89
N GLN A 57 30.03 18.48 13.11
CA GLN A 57 31.22 17.71 13.48
C GLN A 57 32.53 18.32 12.95
N GLN A 58 32.46 19.30 12.04
CA GLN A 58 33.60 20.11 11.58
C GLN A 58 33.75 21.37 12.43
#